data_AF-A0A7W1LGD2-F1
#
_entry.id   AF-A0A7W1LGD2-F1
#
_cell.length_a   1.000
_cell.length_b   1.000
_cell.length_c   1.000
_cell.angle_alpha   90.00
_cell.angle_beta   90.00
_cell.angle_gamma   90.00
#
_symmetry.space_group_name_H-M   'P 1'
#
loop_
_entity.id
_entity.type
_entity.pdbx_description
1 polymer ?
#
loop_
_entity_poly.entity_id
_entity_poly.type
_entity_poly.pdbx_seq_one_letter_code
_entity_poly.pdbx_strand_id
1 'polypeptide(L)'
;MEFTKLTVKSQEAVAAAQELARRHSNPELYPEHLLLSLLDQELPAQLVPDPVALQAETNAKLASKPTAHGGSGQPTAAAAFTRVLNKAFEEMRKLEDEYVSTEHLLLALDVVPREELLARIKEVRGGQRVTSQDPEGTYQALTKFGRDLTDAAESGKLDPVIG
;
A
#
# COMPACT_ATOMS: atom_id res chain seq x y z
N MET A 1 9.77 13.13 -9.98
CA MET A 1 9.43 11.92 -9.21
C MET A 1 10.41 10.85 -9.60
N GLU A 2 11.21 10.35 -8.66
CA GLU A 2 12.09 9.21 -8.91
C GLU A 2 11.31 7.91 -8.69
N PHE A 3 10.69 7.38 -9.76
CA PHE A 3 10.00 6.09 -9.71
C PHE A 3 10.89 4.93 -9.26
N THR A 4 12.22 5.10 -9.34
CA THR A 4 13.24 4.17 -8.85
C THR A 4 13.15 3.92 -7.34
N LYS A 5 12.48 4.80 -6.58
CA LYS A 5 12.30 4.66 -5.14
C LYS A 5 10.99 3.97 -4.72
N LEU A 6 10.22 3.40 -5.64
CA LEU A 6 9.07 2.57 -5.28
C LEU A 6 9.50 1.12 -5.03
N THR A 7 8.89 0.45 -4.05
CA THR A 7 9.01 -1.02 -3.93
C THR A 7 8.39 -1.73 -5.14
N VAL A 8 8.73 -3.00 -5.36
CA VAL A 8 8.15 -3.81 -6.44
C VAL A 8 6.63 -3.82 -6.35
N LYS A 9 6.07 -4.04 -5.16
CA LYS A 9 4.61 -4.03 -4.93
C LYS A 9 3.95 -2.68 -5.17
N SER A 10 4.66 -1.59 -4.87
CA SER A 10 4.18 -0.23 -5.17
C SER A 10 4.21 0.07 -6.68
N GLN A 11 5.23 -0.39 -7.41
CA GLN A 11 5.28 -0.28 -8.86
C GLN A 11 4.16 -1.08 -9.53
N GLU A 12 3.93 -2.32 -9.07
CA GLU A 12 2.80 -3.16 -9.50
C GLU A 12 1.46 -2.45 -9.26
N ALA A 13 1.26 -1.84 -8.08
CA ALA A 13 0.03 -1.10 -7.76
C ALA A 13 -0.20 0.09 -8.71
N VAL A 14 0.84 0.87 -9.02
CA VAL A 14 0.74 2.01 -9.94
C VAL A 14 0.46 1.55 -11.37
N ALA A 15 1.11 0.48 -11.83
CA ALA A 15 0.87 -0.09 -13.15
C ALA A 15 -0.56 -0.67 -13.27
N ALA A 16 -1.03 -1.36 -12.23
CA ALA A 16 -2.41 -1.86 -12.16
C ALA A 16 -3.42 -0.70 -12.18
N ALA A 17 -3.13 0.42 -11.50
CA ALA A 17 -3.98 1.59 -11.51
C ALA A 17 -4.08 2.24 -12.90
N GLN A 18 -2.98 2.27 -13.67
CA GLN A 18 -2.97 2.74 -15.06
C GLN A 18 -3.83 1.84 -15.95
N GLU A 19 -3.70 0.52 -15.80
CA GLU A 19 -4.50 -0.44 -16.55
C GLU A 19 -5.99 -0.35 -16.17
N LEU A 20 -6.31 -0.14 -14.90
CA LEU A 20 -7.68 0.04 -14.45
C LEU A 20 -8.32 1.30 -15.06
N ALA A 21 -7.60 2.43 -15.05
CA ALA A 21 -8.05 3.65 -15.71
C ALA A 21 -8.33 3.43 -17.21
N ARG A 22 -7.45 2.67 -17.89
CA ARG A 22 -7.64 2.31 -19.29
C ARG A 22 -8.89 1.45 -19.51
N ARG A 23 -9.12 0.44 -18.66
CA ARG A 23 -10.31 -0.45 -18.74
C ARG A 23 -11.60 0.31 -18.49
N HIS A 24 -11.61 1.26 -17.58
CA HIS A 24 -12.77 2.12 -17.28
C HIS A 24 -12.93 3.29 -18.26
N SER A 25 -12.07 3.38 -19.29
CA SER A 25 -12.05 4.50 -20.24
C SER A 25 -11.95 5.86 -19.55
N ASN A 26 -11.27 5.93 -18.40
CA ASN A 26 -11.00 7.20 -17.72
C ASN A 26 -9.81 7.88 -18.40
N PRO A 27 -9.92 9.17 -18.78
CA PRO A 27 -8.84 9.88 -19.45
C PRO A 27 -7.66 10.19 -18.52
N GLU A 28 -7.89 10.15 -17.21
CA GLU A 28 -6.87 10.40 -16.19
C GLU A 28 -6.81 9.28 -15.15
N LEU A 29 -5.63 9.12 -14.53
CA LEU A 29 -5.46 8.36 -13.31
C LEU A 29 -5.93 9.17 -12.11
N TYR A 30 -6.98 8.68 -11.46
CA TYR A 30 -7.44 9.14 -10.16
C TYR A 30 -6.91 8.29 -8.99
N PRO A 31 -6.88 8.84 -7.75
CA PRO A 31 -6.53 8.08 -6.53
C PRO A 31 -7.35 6.81 -6.32
N GLU A 32 -8.60 6.78 -6.77
CA GLU A 32 -9.49 5.63 -6.67
C GLU A 32 -8.94 4.40 -7.41
N HIS A 33 -8.28 4.58 -8.56
CA HIS A 33 -7.64 3.46 -9.25
C HIS A 33 -6.48 2.87 -8.46
N LEU A 34 -5.70 3.73 -7.81
CA LEU A 34 -4.59 3.31 -6.97
C LEU A 34 -5.10 2.54 -5.76
N LEU A 35 -6.13 3.06 -5.09
CA LEU A 35 -6.73 2.41 -3.93
C LEU A 35 -7.27 1.02 -4.28
N LEU A 36 -8.04 0.88 -5.37
CA LEU A 36 -8.53 -0.43 -5.81
C LEU A 36 -7.37 -1.38 -6.12
N SER A 37 -6.34 -0.89 -6.80
CA SER A 37 -5.15 -1.69 -7.16
C SER A 37 -4.31 -2.10 -5.94
N LEU A 38 -4.30 -1.30 -4.87
CA LEU A 38 -3.69 -1.66 -3.60
C LEU A 38 -4.52 -2.71 -2.87
N LEU A 39 -5.84 -2.55 -2.81
CA LEU A 39 -6.74 -3.49 -2.13
C LEU A 39 -6.83 -4.86 -2.82
N ASP A 40 -6.42 -4.96 -4.08
CA ASP A 40 -6.24 -6.26 -4.78
C ASP A 40 -4.98 -7.01 -4.33
N GLN A 41 -4.07 -6.37 -3.59
CA GLN A 41 -2.89 -7.02 -3.03
C GLN A 41 -3.15 -7.51 -1.59
N GLU A 42 -2.56 -8.66 -1.24
CA GLU A 42 -2.78 -9.33 0.06
C GLU A 42 -2.41 -8.43 1.26
N LEU A 43 -1.25 -7.76 1.20
CA LEU A 43 -0.74 -6.97 2.34
C LEU A 43 -1.56 -5.70 2.60
N PRO A 44 -1.79 -4.80 1.62
CA PRO A 44 -2.61 -3.60 1.84
C PRO A 44 -4.06 -3.92 2.26
N ALA A 45 -4.64 -5.00 1.74
CA ALA A 45 -5.99 -5.42 2.13
C ALA A 45 -6.10 -5.82 3.61
N GLN A 46 -5.06 -6.43 4.19
CA GLN A 46 -5.02 -6.78 5.62
C GLN A 46 -4.82 -5.57 6.54
N LEU A 47 -4.24 -4.48 6.01
CA LEU A 47 -3.97 -3.26 6.76
C LEU A 47 -5.21 -2.36 6.93
N VAL A 48 -6.29 -2.62 6.19
CA VAL A 48 -7.55 -1.88 6.32
C VAL A 48 -8.60 -2.71 7.07
N PRO A 49 -9.48 -2.10 7.90
CA PRO A 49 -10.42 -2.86 8.73
C PRO A 49 -11.50 -3.61 7.94
N ASP A 50 -12.01 -2.98 6.89
CA ASP A 50 -13.03 -3.54 6.01
C ASP A 50 -12.67 -3.25 4.54
N PRO A 51 -11.80 -4.07 3.93
CA PRO A 51 -11.38 -3.89 2.55
C PRO A 51 -12.55 -4.02 1.56
N VAL A 52 -13.55 -4.85 1.87
CA VAL A 52 -14.69 -5.11 0.97
C VAL A 52 -15.60 -3.88 0.89
N ALA A 53 -15.96 -3.30 2.04
CA ALA A 53 -16.75 -2.07 2.06
C ALA A 53 -15.98 -0.91 1.39
N LEU A 54 -14.68 -0.79 1.67
CA LEU A 54 -13.85 0.25 1.07
C LEU A 54 -13.73 0.10 -0.46
N GLN A 55 -13.59 -1.13 -0.96
CA GLN A 55 -13.62 -1.42 -2.40
C GLN A 55 -14.98 -1.01 -3.01
N ALA A 56 -16.10 -1.35 -2.38
CA ALA A 56 -17.43 -1.00 -2.87
C ALA A 56 -17.63 0.53 -2.94
N GLU A 57 -17.26 1.25 -1.88
CA GLU A 57 -17.31 2.72 -1.85
C GLU A 57 -16.42 3.34 -2.93
N THR A 58 -15.20 2.82 -3.09
CA THR A 58 -14.24 3.32 -4.08
C THR A 58 -14.72 3.08 -5.50
N ASN A 59 -15.32 1.92 -5.78
CA ASN A 59 -15.95 1.65 -7.08
C ASN A 59 -17.10 2.61 -7.37
N ALA A 60 -17.93 2.93 -6.37
CA ALA A 60 -19.00 3.92 -6.54
C ALA A 60 -18.45 5.32 -6.86
N LYS A 61 -17.37 5.75 -6.17
CA LYS A 61 -16.67 7.00 -6.48
C LYS A 61 -16.05 6.98 -7.88
N LEU A 62 -15.45 5.86 -8.28
CA LEU A 62 -14.84 5.71 -9.59
C LEU A 62 -15.87 5.79 -10.72
N ALA A 63 -17.04 5.18 -10.53
CA ALA A 63 -18.14 5.22 -11.50
C ALA A 63 -18.66 6.65 -11.77
N SER A 64 -18.42 7.60 -10.86
CA SER A 64 -18.76 9.02 -11.04
C SER A 64 -17.72 9.83 -11.83
N LYS A 65 -16.55 9.24 -12.15
CA LYS A 65 -15.47 9.94 -12.86
C LYS A 65 -15.77 10.09 -14.36
N PRO A 66 -15.19 11.11 -15.02
CA PRO A 66 -15.33 11.28 -16.47
C PRO A 66 -14.85 10.06 -17.26
N THR A 67 -15.59 9.69 -18.30
CA THR A 67 -15.21 8.64 -19.27
C THR A 67 -15.00 9.25 -20.64
N ALA A 68 -13.90 8.94 -21.31
CA ALA A 68 -13.61 9.37 -22.66
C ALA A 68 -13.90 8.25 -23.66
N HIS A 69 -14.91 8.44 -24.51
CA HIS A 69 -15.21 7.50 -25.59
C HIS A 69 -14.39 7.86 -26.82
N GLY A 70 -13.58 6.93 -27.34
CA GLY A 70 -12.81 7.09 -28.59
C GLY A 70 -11.37 7.58 -28.44
N GLY A 71 -10.87 7.77 -27.20
CA GLY A 71 -9.47 8.09 -26.95
C GLY A 71 -8.63 6.82 -26.78
N SER A 72 -7.74 6.52 -27.74
CA SER A 72 -6.74 5.43 -27.62
C SER A 72 -5.48 5.86 -26.86
N GLY A 73 -5.54 6.97 -26.13
CA GLY A 73 -4.41 7.54 -25.40
C GLY A 73 -4.15 6.82 -24.08
N GLN A 74 -2.90 6.81 -23.62
CA GLN A 74 -2.58 6.43 -22.25
C GLN A 74 -3.20 7.46 -21.29
N PRO A 75 -3.88 7.02 -20.21
CA PRO A 75 -4.41 7.94 -19.20
C PRO A 75 -3.28 8.78 -18.60
N THR A 76 -3.50 10.07 -18.44
CA THR A 76 -2.53 10.98 -17.81
C THR A 76 -2.73 11.03 -16.30
N ALA A 77 -1.71 11.37 -15.51
CA ALA A 77 -1.89 11.50 -14.06
C ALA A 77 -2.73 12.73 -13.69
N ALA A 78 -3.88 12.54 -13.03
CA ALA A 78 -4.64 13.66 -12.49
C ALA A 78 -3.83 14.35 -11.37
N ALA A 79 -4.07 15.65 -11.17
CA ALA A 79 -3.39 16.41 -10.12
C ALA A 79 -3.57 15.79 -8.71
N ALA A 80 -4.74 15.19 -8.44
CA ALA A 80 -5.01 14.49 -7.19
C ALA A 80 -4.13 13.24 -7.01
N PHE A 81 -3.95 12.44 -8.05
CA PHE A 81 -3.08 11.27 -8.04
C PHE A 81 -1.62 11.66 -7.81
N THR A 82 -1.14 12.70 -8.50
CA THR A 82 0.21 13.24 -8.31
C THR A 82 0.43 13.73 -6.86
N ARG A 83 -0.57 14.35 -6.24
CA ARG A 83 -0.50 14.74 -4.82
C ARG A 83 -0.39 13.53 -3.88
N VAL A 84 -1.14 12.46 -4.13
CA VAL A 84 -1.04 11.22 -3.35
C VAL A 84 0.36 10.63 -3.45
N LEU A 85 0.94 10.55 -4.65
CA LEU A 85 2.31 10.06 -4.81
C LEU A 85 3.32 10.92 -4.04
N ASN A 86 3.22 12.25 -4.13
CA ASN A 86 4.11 13.14 -3.38
C ASN A 86 3.96 12.96 -1.85
N LYS A 87 2.73 12.84 -1.35
CA LYS A 87 2.46 12.57 0.07
C LYS A 87 3.01 11.21 0.51
N ALA A 88 3.00 10.20 -0.36
CA ALA A 88 3.61 8.90 -0.06
C ALA A 88 5.13 9.01 0.13
N PHE A 89 5.82 9.86 -0.64
CA PHE A 89 7.24 10.17 -0.40
C PHE A 89 7.47 10.92 0.92
N GLU A 90 6.53 11.76 1.35
CA GLU A 90 6.60 12.39 2.68
C GLU A 90 6.43 11.37 3.79
N GLU A 91 5.46 10.45 3.68
CA GLU A 91 5.27 9.37 4.66
C GLU A 91 6.48 8.43 4.74
N MET A 92 7.09 8.08 3.59
CA MET A 92 8.34 7.33 3.55
C MET A 92 9.44 8.01 4.37
N ARG A 93 9.61 9.33 4.23
CA ARG A 93 10.60 10.07 5.03
C ARG A 93 10.24 10.12 6.52
N LYS A 94 8.95 10.27 6.85
CA LYS A 94 8.48 10.30 8.25
C LYS A 94 8.70 8.96 8.97
N LEU A 95 8.59 7.86 8.23
CA LEU A 95 8.87 6.51 8.74
C LEU A 95 10.35 6.11 8.63
N GLU A 96 11.20 7.04 8.17
CA GLU A 96 12.65 6.82 7.97
C GLU A 96 12.98 5.67 7.02
N ASP A 97 12.11 5.43 6.06
CA ASP A 97 12.25 4.41 5.03
C ASP A 97 13.02 4.92 3.81
N GLU A 98 13.64 4.01 3.06
CA GLU A 98 14.42 4.34 1.87
C GLU A 98 13.62 4.21 0.56
N TYR A 99 12.58 3.37 0.57
CA TYR A 99 11.65 3.14 -0.54
C TYR A 99 10.20 3.36 -0.13
N VAL A 100 9.39 3.84 -1.06
CA VAL A 100 7.94 3.96 -0.91
C VAL A 100 7.32 2.58 -1.12
N SER A 101 6.98 1.91 -0.02
CA SER A 101 6.11 0.72 0.03
C SER A 101 4.61 1.03 -0.13
N THR A 102 3.81 -0.02 -0.27
CA THR A 102 2.34 0.06 -0.41
C THR A 102 1.64 0.68 0.80
N GLU A 103 2.24 0.57 1.99
CA GLU A 103 1.74 1.17 3.22
C GLU A 103 1.82 2.70 3.18
N HIS A 104 2.88 3.26 2.60
CA HIS A 104 3.01 4.70 2.41
C HIS A 104 1.97 5.24 1.43
N LEU A 105 1.64 4.47 0.40
CA LEU A 105 0.58 4.81 -0.55
C LEU A 105 -0.78 4.81 0.15
N LEU A 106 -1.06 3.82 1.00
CA LEU A 106 -2.29 3.80 1.83
C LEU A 106 -2.36 4.98 2.80
N LEU A 107 -1.27 5.29 3.52
CA LEU A 107 -1.18 6.45 4.41
C LEU A 107 -1.41 7.77 3.66
N ALA A 108 -0.91 7.87 2.42
CA ALA A 108 -1.11 9.03 1.58
C ALA A 108 -2.56 9.19 1.13
N LEU A 109 -3.25 8.09 0.82
CA LEU A 109 -4.64 8.06 0.40
C LEU A 109 -5.62 8.45 1.51
N ASP A 110 -5.23 8.31 2.78
CA ASP A 110 -6.01 8.75 3.96
C ASP A 110 -7.42 8.13 4.03
N VAL A 111 -7.50 6.83 3.71
CA VAL A 111 -8.75 6.06 3.57
C VAL A 111 -9.26 5.47 4.88
N VAL A 112 -8.40 5.46 5.90
CA VAL A 112 -8.66 4.95 7.25
C VAL A 112 -8.01 5.91 8.25
N PRO A 113 -8.49 5.98 9.50
CA PRO A 113 -7.88 6.82 10.52
C PRO A 113 -6.38 6.56 10.63
N ARG A 114 -5.58 7.63 10.54
CA ARG A 114 -4.12 7.56 10.45
C ARG A 114 -3.49 6.71 11.56
N GLU A 115 -3.93 6.90 12.79
CA GLU A 115 -3.38 6.23 13.97
C GLU A 115 -3.65 4.71 13.93
N GLU A 116 -4.84 4.32 13.48
CA GLU A 116 -5.21 2.92 13.31
C GLU A 116 -4.34 2.24 12.24
N LEU A 117 -4.15 2.90 11.10
CA LEU A 117 -3.32 2.36 10.03
C LEU A 117 -1.86 2.24 10.45
N LEU A 118 -1.31 3.24 11.15
CA LEU A 118 0.05 3.16 11.71
C LEU A 118 0.22 2.00 12.68
N ALA A 119 -0.78 1.73 13.54
CA ALA A 119 -0.73 0.62 14.48
C ALA A 119 -0.64 -0.73 13.75
N ARG A 120 -1.49 -0.94 12.72
CA ARG A 120 -1.48 -2.16 11.91
C ARG A 120 -0.19 -2.31 11.09
N ILE A 121 0.32 -1.22 10.51
CA ILE A 121 1.61 -1.22 9.81
C ILE A 121 2.74 -1.65 10.76
N LYS A 122 2.75 -1.12 11.99
CA LYS A 122 3.77 -1.46 12.97
C LYS A 122 3.74 -2.95 13.34
N GLU A 123 2.55 -3.52 13.51
CA GLU A 123 2.35 -4.94 13.79
C GLU A 123 2.89 -5.80 12.64
N VAL A 124 2.49 -5.51 11.41
CA VAL A 124 2.91 -6.26 10.22
C VAL A 124 4.42 -6.16 9.95
N ARG A 125 5.01 -4.98 10.15
CA ARG A 125 6.44 -4.77 9.91
C ARG A 125 7.33 -5.29 11.04
N GLY A 126 6.79 -5.50 12.25
CA GLY A 126 7.61 -5.86 13.42
C GLY A 126 8.73 -4.86 13.72
N GLY A 127 8.53 -3.57 13.39
CA GLY A 127 9.54 -2.51 13.52
C GLY A 127 10.62 -2.47 12.43
N GLN A 128 10.52 -3.30 11.39
CA GLN A 128 11.44 -3.26 10.26
C GLN A 128 11.20 -2.03 9.37
N ARG A 129 12.31 -1.45 8.88
CA ARG A 129 12.28 -0.36 7.89
C ARG A 129 12.31 -0.92 6.47
N VAL A 130 11.75 -0.17 5.53
CA VAL A 130 11.75 -0.46 4.09
C VAL A 130 13.04 0.06 3.47
N THR A 131 14.11 -0.74 3.58
CA THR A 131 15.46 -0.41 3.07
C THR A 131 15.83 -1.15 1.79
N SER A 132 14.90 -1.91 1.20
CA SER A 132 15.10 -2.60 -0.07
C SER A 132 13.89 -2.37 -0.99
N GLN A 133 14.03 -2.76 -2.26
CA GLN A 133 12.95 -2.65 -3.22
C GLN A 133 11.87 -3.74 -3.07
N ASP A 134 12.15 -4.83 -2.35
CA ASP A 134 11.21 -5.93 -2.10
C ASP A 134 11.12 -6.29 -0.60
N PRO A 135 10.68 -5.35 0.25
CA PRO A 135 10.52 -5.61 1.68
C PRO A 135 9.31 -6.50 1.98
N GLU A 136 8.25 -6.42 1.18
CA GLU A 136 6.97 -7.09 1.45
C GLU A 136 7.09 -8.62 1.39
N GLY A 137 7.96 -9.16 0.52
CA GLY A 137 8.29 -10.58 0.52
C GLY A 137 8.90 -11.06 1.84
N THR A 138 9.68 -10.21 2.52
CA THR A 138 10.28 -10.53 3.82
C THR A 138 9.24 -10.53 4.93
N TYR A 139 8.34 -9.55 4.96
CA TYR A 139 7.25 -9.47 5.95
C TYR A 139 6.33 -10.69 5.89
N GLN A 140 5.93 -11.08 4.67
CA GLN A 140 5.07 -12.24 4.46
C GLN A 140 5.75 -13.54 4.86
N ALA A 141 7.05 -13.69 4.60
CA ALA A 141 7.80 -14.87 5.03
C ALA A 141 7.88 -14.98 6.56
N LEU A 142 8.10 -13.87 7.27
CA LEU A 142 8.10 -13.84 8.74
C LEU A 142 6.70 -14.11 9.31
N THR A 143 5.65 -13.57 8.71
CA THR A 143 4.27 -13.83 9.17
C THR A 143 3.84 -15.28 8.91
N LYS A 144 4.21 -15.86 7.75
CA LYS A 144 3.78 -17.22 7.36
C LYS A 144 4.67 -18.32 7.95
N PHE A 145 5.95 -18.06 8.22
CA PHE A 145 6.94 -19.08 8.63
C PHE A 145 7.81 -18.67 9.82
N GLY A 146 7.80 -17.40 10.22
CA GLY A 146 8.50 -16.93 11.40
C GLY A 146 7.75 -17.35 12.66
N ARG A 147 8.32 -18.29 13.41
CA ARG A 147 7.92 -18.48 14.80
C ARG A 147 8.57 -17.36 15.58
N ASP A 148 7.78 -16.40 16.05
CA ASP A 148 8.27 -15.30 16.89
C ASP A 148 8.75 -15.87 18.24
N LEU A 149 10.05 -16.08 18.36
CA LEU A 149 10.69 -16.57 19.58
C LEU A 149 10.93 -15.44 20.60
N THR A 150 10.79 -14.18 20.20
CA THR A 150 10.87 -13.00 21.07
C THR A 150 9.58 -12.81 21.86
N ASP A 151 8.42 -12.94 21.24
CA ASP A 151 7.10 -12.96 21.93
C ASP A 151 6.96 -14.20 22.86
N ALA A 152 7.55 -15.32 22.47
CA ALA A 152 7.61 -16.53 23.30
C ALA A 152 8.50 -16.34 24.55
N ALA A 153 9.50 -15.45 24.49
CA ALA A 153 10.41 -15.16 25.60
C ALA A 153 9.75 -14.23 26.62
N GLU A 154 9.03 -13.21 26.15
CA GLU A 154 8.34 -12.25 27.03
C GLU A 154 7.13 -12.89 27.76
N SER A 155 6.49 -13.89 27.14
CA SER A 155 5.40 -14.66 27.75
C SER A 155 5.85 -15.76 28.73
N GLY A 156 7.16 -15.86 29.01
CA GLY A 156 7.70 -16.83 29.98
C GLY A 156 7.55 -18.30 29.57
N LYS A 157 7.31 -18.57 28.27
CA LYS A 157 7.11 -19.92 27.73
C LYS A 157 8.39 -20.56 27.19
N LEU A 158 9.52 -19.89 27.32
CA LEU A 158 10.83 -20.43 27.00
C LEU A 158 11.49 -20.97 28.27
N ASP A 159 11.79 -22.26 28.29
CA ASP A 159 12.64 -22.86 29.32
C ASP A 159 14.00 -22.13 29.32
N PRO A 160 14.54 -21.75 30.50
CA PRO A 160 15.80 -21.03 30.59
C PRO A 160 16.93 -21.89 30.01
N VAL A 161 17.56 -21.39 28.95
CA VAL A 161 18.76 -22.00 28.38
C VAL A 161 19.93 -21.62 29.28
N ILE A 162 20.47 -22.60 30.01
CA ILE A 162 21.66 -22.43 30.83
C ILE A 162 22.88 -22.85 30.00
N GLY A 163 23.80 -21.91 29.78
CA GLY A 163 25.08 -22.09 29.10
C GLY A 163 26.00 -20.92 29.39
#